data_AF-A0A351UTY4-F1
#
_entry.id   AF-A0A351UTY4-F1
#
_cell.length_a   1.000
_cell.length_b   1.000
_cell.length_c   1.000
_cell.angle_alpha   90.00
_cell.angle_beta   90.00
_cell.angle_gamma   90.00
#
_symmetry.space_group_name_H-M   'P 1'
#
loop_
_entity.id
_entity.type
_entity.pdbx_description
1 polymer ?
#
loop_
_entity_poly.entity_id
_entity_poly.type
_entity_poly.pdbx_seq_one_letter_code
_entity_poly.pdbx_strand_id
1 'polypeptide(L)' 'RPTEKFPKAMIERKDMEYLYSDGELFYFMDVETYDQIALSPDVIGDTLKFVKENEMVKI' A
#
# COMPACT_ATOMS: atom_id res chain seq x y z
N ARG A 1 -22.17 -17.49 -21.45
CA ARG A 1 -22.18 -18.94 -21.13
C ARG A 1 -22.08 -19.06 -19.61
N PRO A 2 -22.94 -19.81 -18.90
CA PRO A 2 -23.04 -19.72 -17.43
C PRO A 2 -21.95 -20.48 -16.63
N THR A 3 -20.98 -21.12 -17.29
CA THR A 3 -20.02 -22.05 -16.68
C THR A 3 -18.56 -21.58 -16.70
N GLU A 4 -18.30 -20.33 -17.06
CA GLU A 4 -16.94 -19.80 -17.09
C GLU A 4 -16.44 -19.53 -15.66
N LYS A 5 -15.52 -20.37 -15.18
CA LYS A 5 -14.86 -20.20 -13.88
C LYS A 5 -13.60 -19.35 -14.08
N PHE A 6 -13.58 -18.16 -13.48
CA PHE A 6 -12.40 -17.31 -13.47
C PHE A 6 -11.42 -17.75 -12.38
N PRO A 7 -10.10 -17.58 -12.60
CA PRO A 7 -9.11 -17.76 -11.55
C PRO A 7 -9.39 -16.77 -10.41
N LYS A 8 -9.22 -17.22 -9.16
CA LYS A 8 -9.36 -16.36 -7.99
C LYS A 8 -8.17 -15.41 -7.94
N ALA A 9 -8.44 -14.11 -7.77
CA ALA A 9 -7.40 -13.15 -7.42
C ALA A 9 -6.88 -13.46 -6.02
N MET A 10 -5.56 -13.45 -5.84
CA MET A 10 -4.93 -13.52 -4.54
C MET A 10 -4.63 -12.09 -4.09
N ILE A 11 -5.18 -11.72 -2.95
CA ILE A 11 -4.96 -10.41 -2.33
C ILE A 11 -4.14 -10.67 -1.08
N GLU A 12 -2.95 -10.08 -1.03
CA GLU A 12 -2.08 -10.09 0.13
C GLU A 12 -2.11 -8.71 0.77
N ARG A 13 -2.01 -8.67 2.10
CA ARG A 13 -1.87 -7.43 2.87
C ARG A 13 -0.58 -7.50 3.65
N LYS A 14 0.21 -6.44 3.59
CA LYS A 14 1.50 -6.34 4.28
C LYS A 14 1.49 -5.23 5.30
N ASP A 15 2.19 -5.45 6.40
CA ASP A 15 2.48 -4.42 7.39
C ASP A 15 3.65 -3.57 6.91
N MET A 16 3.41 -2.27 6.77
CA MET A 16 4.38 -1.31 6.27
C MET A 16 4.46 -0.11 7.21
N GLU A 17 5.59 0.55 7.27
CA GLU A 17 5.77 1.83 7.95
C GLU A 17 5.70 2.96 6.91
N TYR A 18 4.84 3.96 7.15
CA TYR A 18 4.83 5.17 6.32
C TYR A 18 5.99 6.08 6.69
N LEU A 19 6.88 6.36 5.73
CA LEU A 19 8.08 7.15 5.98
C LEU A 19 7.83 8.64 5.78
N TYR A 20 7.53 9.05 4.55
CA TYR A 20 7.31 10.44 4.16
C TYR A 20 6.64 10.51 2.78
N SER A 21 6.21 11.71 2.39
CA SER A 21 5.79 12.04 1.03
C SER A 21 6.67 13.14 0.46
N ASP A 22 7.07 13.05 -0.81
CA ASP A 22 7.80 14.12 -1.50
C ASP A 22 6.88 15.16 -2.17
N GLY A 23 5.56 14.96 -2.08
CA GLY A 23 4.53 15.78 -2.71
C GLY A 23 3.92 15.14 -3.96
N GLU A 24 4.59 14.15 -4.55
CA GLU A 24 4.08 13.37 -5.68
C GLU A 24 3.77 11.92 -5.27
N LEU A 25 4.67 11.28 -4.52
CA LEU A 25 4.57 9.90 -4.07
C LEU A 25 4.63 9.79 -2.55
N PHE A 26 4.08 8.68 -2.04
CA PHE A 26 4.20 8.27 -0.65
C PHE A 26 5.14 7.09 -0.53
N TYR A 27 6.08 7.18 0.40
CA TYR A 27 7.12 6.18 0.61
C TYR A 27 6.81 5.34 1.84
N PHE A 28 6.93 4.02 1.68
CA PHE A 28 6.68 3.04 2.72
C PHE A 28 7.85 2.06 2.82
N MET A 29 8.01 1.46 3.99
CA MET A 29 9.00 0.42 4.24
C MET A 29 8.33 -0.85 4.76
N ASP A 30 8.67 -1.99 4.16
CA ASP A 30 8.30 -3.30 4.67
C ASP A 30 9.07 -3.56 5.97
N VAL A 31 8.37 -3.85 7.06
CA VAL A 31 8.99 -4.01 8.39
C VAL A 31 9.72 -5.34 8.56
N GLU A 32 9.49 -6.30 7.66
CA GLU A 32 10.17 -7.59 7.68
C GLU A 32 11.42 -7.58 6.81
N THR A 33 11.32 -7.01 5.60
CA THR A 33 12.41 -7.03 4.62
C THR A 33 13.21 -5.73 4.55
N TYR A 34 12.69 -4.64 5.11
CA TYR A 34 13.22 -3.28 4.99
C TYR A 34 13.24 -2.74 3.56
N ASP A 35 12.48 -3.37 2.65
CA ASP A 35 12.32 -2.89 1.28
C ASP A 35 11.44 -1.65 1.26
N GLN A 36 11.87 -0.63 0.51
CA GLN A 36 11.10 0.59 0.33
C GLN A 36 10.31 0.55 -0.98
N ILE A 37 9.05 0.96 -0.89
CA ILE A 37 8.18 1.13 -2.05
C ILE A 37 7.61 2.54 -2.08
N ALA A 38 7.43 3.07 -3.28
CA ALA A 38 6.75 4.33 -3.51
C ALA A 38 5.41 4.06 -4.19
N LEU A 39 4.34 4.65 -3.66
CA LEU A 39 2.99 4.49 -4.19
C LEU A 39 2.40 5.87 -4.52
N SER A 40 1.66 5.91 -5.62
CA SER A 40 0.99 7.13 -6.07
C SER A 40 -0.32 7.36 -5.30
N PRO A 41 -0.77 8.62 -5.18
CA PRO A 41 -1.99 8.95 -4.42
C PRO A 41 -3.25 8.23 -4.90
N ASP A 42 -3.34 7.88 -6.19
CA ASP A 42 -4.47 7.16 -6.78
C ASP A 42 -4.57 5.70 -6.34
N VAL A 43 -3.44 5.05 -6.01
CA VAL A 43 -3.41 3.68 -5.48
C VAL A 43 -3.86 3.65 -4.02
N ILE A 44 -3.46 4.68 -3.27
CA ILE A 44 -3.66 4.76 -1.82
C ILE A 44 -5.05 5.30 -1.47
N GLY A 45 -5.56 6.22 -2.28
CA GLY A 45 -6.82 6.92 -2.02
C GLY A 45 -6.70 7.98 -0.91
N ASP A 46 -7.84 8.36 -0.35
CA ASP A 46 -7.96 9.52 0.55
C ASP A 46 -7.53 9.24 2.00
N THR A 47 -7.31 7.99 2.38
CA THR A 47 -7.08 7.58 3.77
C THR A 47 -5.75 8.06 4.34
N LEU A 48 -4.72 8.19 3.51
CA LEU A 48 -3.38 8.55 3.97
C LEU A 48 -3.21 10.05 4.27
N LYS A 49 -4.16 10.89 3.88
CA LYS A 49 -4.20 12.33 4.21
C LYS A 49 -4.23 12.60 5.72
N PHE A 50 -4.61 11.60 6.52
CA PHE A 50 -4.72 11.69 7.97
C PHE A 50 -3.66 10.87 8.72
N VAL A 51 -2.79 10.18 7.99
CA VAL A 51 -1.72 9.34 8.57
C VAL A 51 -0.47 10.19 8.72
N LYS A 52 0.20 10.07 9.87
CA LYS A 52 1.45 10.79 10.16
C LYS A 52 2.64 9.92 9.78
N GLU A 53 3.76 10.57 9.48
CA GLU A 53 5.04 9.89 9.28
C GLU A 53 5.41 9.02 10.49
N ASN A 54 6.03 7.87 10.21
CA ASN A 54 6.38 6.78 11.13
C ASN A 54 5.19 6.00 11.71
N GLU A 55 3.98 6.17 11.18
CA GLU A 55 2.83 5.34 11.54
C GLU A 55 2.83 4.01 10.77
N MET A 56 2.38 2.96 11.46
CA MET A 56 2.21 1.63 10.88
C MET A 56 0.90 1.56 10.09
N VAL A 57 0.98 1.06 8.86
CA VAL A 57 -0.16 0.89 7.95
C VAL A 57 -0.20 -0.52 7.37
N LYS A 58 -1.40 -0.97 6.99
CA LYS A 58 -1.58 -2.18 6.19
C LYS A 58 -1.88 -1.80 4.75
N ILE A 59 -1.01 -2.23 3.84
CA ILE A 59 -1.16 -2.06 2.39
C ILE A 59 -1.60 -3.39 1.79
#